data_AF-C6I0U4-F1
#
_entry.id   AF-C6I0U4-F1
#
_cell.length_a   1.000
_cell.length_b   1.000
_cell.length_c   1.000
_cell.angle_alpha   90.00
_cell.angle_beta   90.00
_cell.angle_gamma   90.00
#
_symmetry.space_group_name_H-M   'P 1'
#
loop_
_entity.id
_entity.type
_entity.pdbx_description
1 polymer ?
#
loop_
_entity_poly.entity_id
_entity_poly.type
_entity_poly.pdbx_seq_one_letter_code
_entity_poly.pdbx_strand_id
1 'polypeptide(L)'
;MNEKTFFITRLILYLGLEFLLIQGGMTANLYGVTHNIGGLEMISWFTITGSLAAAVGFGALLEEARPDIIDGTEPTTLYRLAPQLPWIFAFGLLFAESFIYFPKF
;
A
#
# COMPACT_ATOMS: atom_id res chain seq x y z
N MET A 1 13.72 16.81 14.33
CA MET A 1 13.35 15.38 14.19
C MET A 1 14.43 14.74 13.33
N ASN A 2 15.05 13.62 13.73
CA ASN A 2 16.13 13.01 12.95
C ASN A 2 15.60 12.47 11.60
N GLU A 3 16.44 12.49 10.56
CA GLU A 3 16.08 12.04 9.20
C GLU A 3 15.51 10.61 9.19
N LYS A 4 16.07 9.72 10.03
CA LYS A 4 15.55 8.36 10.23
C LYS A 4 14.12 8.33 10.77
N THR A 5 13.82 9.17 11.76
CA THR A 5 12.47 9.28 12.32
C THR A 5 11.49 9.81 11.27
N PHE A 6 11.92 10.77 10.45
CA PHE A 6 11.09 11.34 9.37
C PHE A 6 10.79 10.32 8.26
N PHE A 7 11.79 9.53 7.87
CA PHE A 7 11.63 8.43 6.92
C PHE A 7 10.62 7.38 7.42
N ILE A 8 10.77 6.93 8.68
CA ILE A 8 9.87 5.92 9.27
C ILE A 8 8.45 6.47 9.40
N THR A 9 8.27 7.70 9.86
CA THR A 9 6.94 8.32 9.97
C THR A 9 6.24 8.41 8.62
N ARG A 10 6.97 8.80 7.56
CA ARG A 10 6.44 8.76 6.19
C ARG A 10 6.00 7.35 5.83
N LEU A 11 6.91 6.38 5.92
CA LEU A 11 6.61 4.99 5.59
C LEU A 11 5.33 4.47 6.29
N ILE A 12 5.17 4.71 7.60
CA ILE A 12 3.98 4.30 8.35
C ILE A 12 2.71 4.99 7.84
N LEU A 13 2.75 6.30 7.59
CA LEU A 13 1.60 7.03 7.08
C LEU A 13 1.13 6.52 5.73
N TYR A 14 2.07 6.18 4.83
CA TYR A 14 1.72 5.65 3.52
C TYR A 14 1.16 4.24 3.59
N LEU A 15 1.76 3.35 4.40
CA LEU A 15 1.21 2.01 4.64
C LEU A 15 -0.22 2.09 5.21
N GLY A 16 -0.47 3.03 6.12
CA GLY A 16 -1.81 3.29 6.65
C GLY A 16 -2.80 3.80 5.59
N LEU A 17 -2.35 4.68 4.69
CA LEU A 17 -3.19 5.18 3.59
C LEU A 17 -3.53 4.06 2.59
N GLU A 18 -2.55 3.24 2.22
CA GLU A 18 -2.76 2.08 1.34
C GLU A 18 -3.75 1.09 1.94
N PHE A 19 -3.61 0.79 3.24
CA PHE A 19 -4.56 -0.05 3.96
C PHE A 19 -6.00 0.46 3.81
N LEU A 20 -6.21 1.75 4.07
CA LEU A 20 -7.54 2.36 3.99
C LEU A 20 -8.10 2.38 2.56
N LEU A 21 -7.26 2.64 1.56
CA LEU A 21 -7.68 2.67 0.16
C LEU A 21 -8.07 1.27 -0.36
N ILE A 22 -7.25 0.26 -0.07
CA ILE A 22 -7.54 -1.11 -0.47
C ILE A 22 -8.80 -1.59 0.26
N GLN A 23 -8.86 -1.45 1.58
CA GLN A 23 -10.02 -1.90 2.37
C GLN A 23 -11.31 -1.16 1.96
N GLY A 24 -11.23 0.15 1.71
CA GLY A 24 -12.34 0.96 1.23
C GLY A 24 -12.81 0.53 -0.17
N GLY A 25 -11.86 0.28 -1.08
CA GLY A 25 -12.15 -0.27 -2.40
C GLY A 25 -12.82 -1.65 -2.31
N MET A 26 -12.26 -2.57 -1.54
CA MET A 26 -12.80 -3.92 -1.35
C MET A 26 -14.22 -3.90 -0.75
N THR A 27 -14.46 -3.02 0.22
CA THR A 27 -15.79 -2.82 0.82
C THR A 27 -16.78 -2.26 -0.20
N ALA A 28 -16.37 -1.28 -1.01
CA ALA A 28 -17.20 -0.71 -2.07
C ALA A 28 -17.54 -1.74 -3.15
N ASN A 29 -16.58 -2.62 -3.51
CA ASN A 29 -16.80 -3.71 -4.44
C ASN A 29 -17.88 -4.68 -3.93
N LEU A 30 -17.70 -5.16 -2.69
CA LEU A 30 -18.65 -6.08 -2.06
C LEU A 30 -20.04 -5.44 -1.99
N TYR A 31 -20.14 -4.19 -1.54
CA TYR A 31 -21.41 -3.48 -1.47
C TYR A 31 -22.06 -3.35 -2.86
N GLY A 32 -21.26 -3.02 -3.89
CA GLY A 32 -21.70 -2.89 -5.28
C GLY A 32 -22.29 -4.19 -5.82
N VAL A 33 -21.59 -5.31 -5.66
CA VAL A 33 -22.07 -6.63 -6.08
C VAL A 33 -23.34 -7.03 -5.31
N THR A 34 -23.35 -6.82 -3.99
CA THR A 34 -24.46 -7.26 -3.13
C THR A 34 -25.76 -6.51 -3.43
N HIS A 35 -25.66 -5.24 -3.83
CA HIS A 35 -26.81 -4.37 -4.12
C HIS A 35 -27.05 -4.15 -5.62
N ASN A 36 -26.28 -4.82 -6.49
CA ASN A 36 -26.34 -4.71 -7.93
C ASN A 36 -26.22 -3.25 -8.44
N ILE A 37 -25.30 -2.50 -7.83
CA ILE A 37 -25.05 -1.10 -8.17
C ILE A 37 -23.98 -1.06 -9.27
N GLY A 38 -24.44 -1.07 -10.52
CA GLY A 38 -23.59 -0.94 -11.69
C GLY A 38 -22.69 0.30 -11.61
N GLY A 39 -21.39 0.11 -11.83
CA GLY A 39 -20.37 1.17 -11.79
C GLY A 39 -19.64 1.33 -10.46
N LEU A 40 -20.25 0.92 -9.32
CA LEU A 40 -19.55 0.95 -8.03
C LEU A 40 -18.43 -0.09 -7.99
N GLU A 41 -18.65 -1.25 -8.59
CA GLU A 41 -17.62 -2.27 -8.84
C GLU A 41 -16.46 -1.69 -9.65
N MET A 42 -16.75 -0.97 -10.74
CA MET A 42 -15.71 -0.36 -11.56
C MET A 42 -14.88 0.67 -10.77
N ILE A 43 -15.53 1.56 -10.02
CA ILE A 43 -14.85 2.57 -9.18
C ILE A 43 -13.99 1.91 -8.10
N SER A 44 -14.49 0.82 -7.50
CA SER A 44 -13.76 0.08 -6.48
C SER A 44 -12.47 -0.53 -7.04
N TRP A 45 -12.52 -1.10 -8.24
CA TRP A 45 -11.33 -1.61 -8.93
C TRP A 45 -10.33 -0.52 -9.27
N PHE A 46 -10.79 0.66 -9.71
CA PHE A 46 -9.91 1.82 -9.92
C PHE A 46 -9.25 2.30 -8.63
N THR A 47 -9.96 2.25 -7.50
CA THR A 47 -9.41 2.64 -6.19
C THR A 47 -8.34 1.64 -5.75
N ILE A 48 -8.61 0.34 -5.89
CA ILE A 48 -7.66 -0.73 -5.56
C ILE A 48 -6.42 -0.66 -6.45
N THR A 49 -6.57 -0.65 -7.78
CA THR A 49 -5.43 -0.58 -8.72
C THR A 49 -4.69 0.75 -8.65
N GLY A 50 -5.41 1.86 -8.44
CA GLY A 50 -4.81 3.17 -8.20
C GLY A 50 -3.96 3.19 -6.93
N SER A 51 -4.40 2.54 -5.85
CA SER A 51 -3.61 2.41 -4.61
C SER A 51 -2.33 1.60 -4.83
N LEU A 52 -2.39 0.52 -5.63
CA LEU A 52 -1.21 -0.27 -6.00
C LEU A 52 -0.22 0.54 -6.84
N ALA A 53 -0.69 1.35 -7.79
CA ALA A 53 0.16 2.24 -8.57
C ALA A 53 0.82 3.32 -7.69
N ALA A 54 0.06 3.88 -6.74
CA ALA A 54 0.59 4.83 -5.76
C ALA A 54 1.65 4.18 -4.86
N ALA A 55 1.47 2.92 -4.47
CA ALA A 55 2.45 2.16 -3.68
C ALA A 55 3.78 1.99 -4.41
N VAL A 56 3.75 1.69 -5.71
CA VAL A 56 4.96 1.57 -6.55
C VAL A 56 5.67 2.91 -6.67
N GLY A 57 4.93 3.98 -6.98
CA GLY A 57 5.49 5.33 -7.06
C GLY A 57 6.09 5.79 -5.73
N PHE A 58 5.46 5.44 -4.62
CA PHE A 58 5.95 5.79 -3.30
C PHE A 58 7.18 4.96 -2.88
N GLY A 59 7.25 3.68 -3.25
CA GLY A 59 8.45 2.87 -3.08
C GLY A 59 9.67 3.50 -3.76
N ALA A 60 9.50 4.01 -4.99
CA ALA A 60 10.56 4.75 -5.69
C ALA A 60 10.95 6.05 -4.96
N LEU A 61 9.97 6.82 -4.46
CA LEU A 61 10.24 8.05 -3.70
C LEU A 61 10.94 7.78 -2.36
N LEU A 62 10.65 6.65 -1.70
CA LEU A 62 11.35 6.22 -0.49
C LEU A 62 12.79 5.79 -0.79
N GLU A 63 13.03 5.18 -1.94
CA GLU A 63 14.38 4.83 -2.38
C GLU A 63 15.24 6.08 -2.62
N GLU A 64 14.66 7.13 -3.22
CA GLU A 64 15.31 8.44 -3.39
C GLU A 64 15.50 9.19 -2.06
N ALA A 65 14.53 9.11 -1.15
CA ALA A 65 14.58 9.79 0.15
C ALA A 65 15.35 9.00 1.23
N ARG A 66 16.05 7.94 0.84
CA ARG A 66 16.81 7.09 1.76
C ARG A 66 17.99 7.89 2.31
N PRO A 67 18.15 7.98 3.64
CA PRO A 67 19.26 8.72 4.22
C PRO A 67 20.60 8.08 3.81
N ASP A 68 21.54 8.92 3.37
CA ASP A 68 22.90 8.49 3.03
C ASP A 68 23.56 7.81 4.23
N ILE A 69 24.37 6.79 3.95
CA ILE A 69 25.07 6.03 5.00
C ILE A 69 26.22 6.90 5.50
N ILE A 70 26.01 7.59 6.62
CA ILE A 70 26.99 8.56 7.15
C ILE A 70 28.19 7.87 7.85
N ASP A 71 28.09 6.58 8.26
CA ASP A 71 29.08 6.00 9.19
C ASP A 71 29.63 4.60 8.81
N GLY A 72 29.81 4.29 7.52
CA GLY A 72 30.50 3.06 7.07
C GLY A 72 29.89 1.72 7.52
N THR A 73 28.75 1.77 8.19
CA THR A 73 27.99 0.63 8.70
C THR A 73 27.04 0.20 7.58
N GLU A 74 27.17 -1.05 7.15
CA GLU A 74 26.29 -1.57 6.10
C GLU A 74 24.82 -1.34 6.46
N PRO A 75 23.99 -0.89 5.51
CA PRO A 75 22.59 -0.67 5.77
C PRO A 75 21.94 -2.01 6.15
N THR A 76 21.44 -2.10 7.38
CA THR A 76 20.68 -3.25 7.89
C THR A 76 19.61 -3.69 6.89
N THR A 77 19.35 -5.00 6.81
CA THR A 77 18.39 -5.63 5.88
C THR A 77 17.03 -4.92 5.84
N LEU A 78 16.55 -4.45 6.99
CA LEU A 78 15.31 -3.68 7.11
C LEU A 78 15.30 -2.41 6.24
N TYR A 79 16.39 -1.64 6.23
CA TYR A 79 16.52 -0.42 5.42
C TYR A 79 16.70 -0.70 3.93
N ARG A 80 17.17 -1.89 3.56
CA ARG A 80 17.22 -2.32 2.14
C ARG A 80 15.83 -2.70 1.64
N LEU A 81 15.01 -3.28 2.51
CA LEU A 81 13.65 -3.73 2.19
C LEU A 81 12.57 -2.67 2.41
N ALA A 82 12.86 -1.58 3.14
CA ALA A 82 11.88 -0.55 3.45
C ALA A 82 11.15 0.06 2.23
N PRO A 83 11.83 0.37 1.11
CA PRO A 83 11.15 0.85 -0.11
C PRO A 83 10.21 -0.19 -0.73
N GLN A 84 10.46 -1.47 -0.42
CA GLN A 84 9.71 -2.62 -0.88
C GLN A 84 8.60 -3.03 0.12
N LEU A 85 8.46 -2.35 1.26
CA LEU A 85 7.37 -2.66 2.19
C LEU A 85 5.99 -2.24 1.67
N PRO A 86 5.81 -1.07 1.03
CA PRO A 86 4.51 -0.65 0.49
C PRO A 86 3.91 -1.67 -0.49
N TRP A 87 4.65 -2.11 -1.51
CA TRP A 87 4.10 -3.10 -2.45
C TRP A 87 3.84 -4.46 -1.79
N ILE A 88 4.77 -5.00 -0.97
CA ILE A 88 4.55 -6.28 -0.27
C ILE A 88 3.29 -6.20 0.59
N PHE A 89 3.11 -5.09 1.29
CA PHE A 89 1.96 -4.86 2.13
C PHE A 89 0.67 -4.75 1.31
N ALA A 90 0.64 -3.92 0.26
CA ALA A 90 -0.52 -3.77 -0.61
C ALA A 90 -0.93 -5.08 -1.29
N PHE A 91 0.03 -5.86 -1.82
CA PHE A 91 -0.24 -7.18 -2.41
C PHE A 91 -0.71 -8.19 -1.38
N GLY A 92 -0.08 -8.23 -0.20
CA GLY A 92 -0.48 -9.10 0.89
C GLY A 92 -1.90 -8.80 1.38
N LEU A 93 -2.23 -7.52 1.52
CA LEU A 93 -3.55 -7.06 1.94
C LEU A 93 -4.61 -7.42 0.91
N LEU A 94 -4.35 -7.10 -0.37
CA LEU A 94 -5.24 -7.45 -1.47
C LEU A 94 -5.51 -8.97 -1.50
N PHE A 95 -4.46 -9.78 -1.40
CA PHE A 95 -4.58 -11.23 -1.39
C PHE A 95 -5.40 -11.73 -0.20
N ALA A 96 -5.09 -11.28 1.02
CA ALA A 96 -5.81 -11.69 2.22
C ALA A 96 -7.28 -11.26 2.21
N GLU A 97 -7.56 -10.03 1.81
CA GLU A 97 -8.92 -9.48 1.76
C GLU A 97 -9.73 -10.05 0.60
N SER A 98 -9.08 -10.54 -0.47
CA SER A 98 -9.79 -11.13 -1.60
C SER A 98 -10.70 -12.30 -1.21
N PHE A 99 -10.34 -13.05 -0.18
CA PHE A 99 -11.14 -14.17 0.33
C PHE A 99 -12.45 -13.76 1.00
N ILE A 100 -12.56 -12.49 1.41
CA ILE A 100 -13.71 -11.94 2.14
C ILE A 100 -14.58 -11.09 1.20
N TYR A 101 -13.95 -10.26 0.37
CA TYR A 101 -14.64 -9.18 -0.36
C TYR A 101 -14.90 -9.47 -1.84
N PHE A 102 -14.36 -10.56 -2.39
CA PHE A 102 -14.80 -11.07 -3.69
C PHE A 102 -15.78 -12.23 -3.51
N PRO A 103 -16.95 -12.18 -4.16
CA PRO A 103 -17.85 -13.32 -4.19
C PRO A 103 -17.11 -14.52 -4.78
N LYS A 104 -17.10 -15.64 -4.04
CA LYS A 104 -16.62 -16.91 -4.57
C LYS A 104 -17.68 -17.41 -5.54
N PHE A 105 -17.39 -17.34 -6.83
CA PHE A 105 -18.19 -17.98 -7.88
C PHE A 105 -18.21 -19.50 -7.68
#